data_AF-A0A1S3SVR8-F1
#
_entry.id   AF-A0A1S3SVR8-F1
#
_cell.length_a   1.000
_cell.length_b   1.000
_cell.length_c   1.000
_cell.angle_alpha   90.00
_cell.angle_beta   90.00
_cell.angle_gamma   90.00
#
_symmetry.space_group_name_H-M   'P 1'
#
loop_
_entity.id
_entity.type
_entity.pdbx_description
1 polymer ?
#
loop_
_entity_poly.entity_id
_entity_poly.type
_entity_poly.pdbx_seq_one_letter_code
_entity_poly.pdbx_strand_id
1 'polypeptide(L)'
;MLMHSSVSSSASSFNCSSAESDEVFSEGEDTASKRSTMRRCRSWRTFLTMMQWSVRRQSSWVQLAGHQGNFQLSEGGEVLKRFSEVEAVCLQALMADPLRPFVPQYHGSVNRGGNSYIRLEDLLSGLKNPVIMDCKMGVRTYQEEELTKSHTKPTLRNDMYQKMVKVDPTALTVEEHEQRGVTKWRYLQWRDNTSSTSTLGFRIEGIMMENGSIQRDFKMLTPAQVTEALLSFTKSHLHILKAYHSRLQALDEALKESTFFKAHEVIGSSLLFVHDWTSKASIWMIDFGKTTPSPSTVQLRHDVPWAEGNREDGYLIGLAALTSLVGQAISQAACR
;
A
#
# COMPACT_ATOMS: atom_id res chain seq x y z
N MET A 1 54.32 38.10 26.14
CA MET A 1 53.14 38.88 25.74
C MET A 1 51.99 37.90 25.55
N LEU A 2 51.00 37.99 26.45
CA LEU A 2 49.68 37.39 26.32
C LEU A 2 48.94 38.04 25.14
N MET A 3 48.16 37.28 24.37
CA MET A 3 46.86 37.71 23.86
C MET A 3 45.98 36.48 23.55
N HIS A 4 44.68 36.72 23.71
CA HIS A 4 43.59 35.78 23.93
C HIS A 4 42.97 35.19 22.66
N SER A 5 42.34 34.02 22.85
CA SER A 5 41.02 33.54 22.39
C SER A 5 40.37 34.12 21.13
N SER A 6 39.83 33.25 20.27
CA SER A 6 38.38 33.16 19.95
C SER A 6 38.05 31.96 19.05
N VAL A 7 37.01 31.24 19.44
CA VAL A 7 36.33 30.15 18.72
C VAL A 7 35.37 30.75 17.70
N SER A 8 35.27 30.17 16.49
CA SER A 8 34.03 30.25 15.71
C SER A 8 33.85 29.03 14.83
N SER A 9 32.81 28.27 15.16
CA SER A 9 32.19 27.20 14.38
C SER A 9 31.26 27.81 13.34
N SER A 10 31.41 27.44 12.07
CA SER A 10 30.39 27.69 11.05
C SER A 10 29.85 26.36 10.54
N ALA A 11 28.70 25.98 11.08
CA ALA A 11 27.81 24.98 10.51
C ALA A 11 27.13 25.62 9.28
N SER A 12 27.36 25.06 8.10
CA SER A 12 26.56 25.36 6.92
C SER A 12 25.58 24.22 6.69
N SER A 13 24.36 24.38 7.20
CA SER A 13 23.19 23.55 6.88
C SER A 13 22.79 23.80 5.43
N PHE A 14 23.15 22.87 4.54
CA PHE A 14 22.61 22.84 3.19
C PHE A 14 21.19 22.29 3.21
N ASN A 15 20.23 23.22 3.17
CA ASN A 15 18.85 22.94 2.79
C ASN A 15 18.82 22.37 1.35
N CYS A 16 18.69 21.05 1.23
CA CYS A 16 18.28 20.41 -0.02
C CYS A 16 16.79 20.12 0.08
N SER A 17 15.95 21.14 -0.10
CA SER A 17 14.54 20.92 -0.42
C SER A 17 14.46 20.44 -1.86
N SER A 18 14.44 19.12 -2.05
CA SER A 18 14.03 18.51 -3.32
C SER A 18 12.53 18.73 -3.48
N ALA A 19 12.15 19.92 -3.95
CA ALA A 19 10.99 20.03 -4.81
C ALA A 19 11.42 19.35 -6.10
N GLU A 20 10.72 18.27 -6.51
CA GLU A 20 10.54 17.73 -7.88
C GLU A 20 10.08 16.26 -7.76
N SER A 21 8.79 16.04 -7.46
CA SER A 21 8.09 14.73 -7.68
C SER A 21 6.56 14.83 -7.57
N ASP A 22 5.95 15.98 -7.86
CA ASP A 22 4.48 16.11 -7.91
C ASP A 22 3.96 16.87 -9.15
N GLU A 23 4.84 17.26 -10.08
CA GLU A 23 4.48 17.96 -11.32
C GLU A 23 4.56 17.02 -12.53
N VAL A 24 3.58 16.13 -12.65
CA VAL A 24 3.19 15.60 -13.96
C VAL A 24 1.69 15.75 -14.02
N PHE A 25 1.20 16.87 -14.54
CA PHE A 25 -0.04 17.04 -15.33
C PHE A 25 -0.31 18.54 -15.50
N SER A 26 0.25 19.13 -16.56
CA SER A 26 -0.30 20.34 -17.20
C SER A 26 0.18 20.34 -18.64
N GLU A 27 -0.66 19.84 -19.57
CA GLU A 27 -0.47 20.15 -20.98
C GLU A 27 -1.29 21.40 -21.29
N GLY A 28 -0.59 22.45 -21.72
CA GLY A 28 -1.16 23.72 -22.15
C GLY A 28 -1.92 23.58 -23.47
N GLU A 29 -3.03 24.28 -23.59
CA GLU A 29 -3.68 24.55 -24.87
C GLU A 29 -3.12 25.86 -25.41
N ASP A 30 -2.41 25.80 -26.54
CA ASP A 30 -2.24 26.95 -27.42
C ASP A 30 -2.98 26.73 -28.75
N THR A 31 -3.59 27.82 -29.15
CA THR A 31 -4.58 28.06 -30.21
C THR A 31 -4.29 27.46 -31.60
N ALA A 32 -5.34 26.91 -32.25
CA ALA A 32 -5.94 27.44 -33.50
C ALA A 32 -6.61 26.38 -34.42
N SER A 33 -7.79 26.78 -34.92
CA SER A 33 -8.45 26.42 -36.18
C SER A 33 -9.42 25.22 -36.26
N LYS A 34 -10.56 25.54 -36.89
CA LYS A 34 -11.80 24.78 -37.07
C LYS A 34 -11.64 23.61 -38.04
N ARG A 35 -12.26 22.46 -37.71
CA ARG A 35 -13.19 21.73 -38.61
C ARG A 35 -13.95 20.63 -37.87
N SER A 36 -15.25 20.56 -38.14
CA SER A 36 -16.18 19.61 -37.53
C SER A 36 -15.89 18.17 -37.99
N THR A 37 -16.03 17.21 -37.07
CA THR A 37 -16.73 15.94 -37.30
C THR A 37 -16.77 15.13 -36.00
N MET A 38 -17.98 14.77 -35.58
CA MET A 38 -18.37 13.64 -34.73
C MET A 38 -17.45 13.29 -33.54
N ARG A 39 -17.74 13.88 -32.37
CA ARG A 39 -17.13 13.47 -31.08
C ARG A 39 -17.60 12.07 -30.71
N ARG A 40 -16.80 11.07 -31.09
CA ARG A 40 -16.82 9.72 -30.53
C ARG A 40 -16.44 9.84 -29.05
N CYS A 41 -17.41 9.71 -28.14
CA CYS A 41 -17.17 9.59 -26.71
C CYS A 41 -16.10 8.53 -26.46
N ARG A 42 -14.90 8.98 -26.05
CA ARG A 42 -13.84 8.08 -25.60
C ARG A 42 -14.24 7.56 -24.23
N SER A 43 -14.75 6.34 -24.26
CA SER A 43 -15.03 5.46 -23.13
C SER A 43 -13.91 5.53 -22.08
N TRP A 44 -14.30 6.07 -20.93
CA TRP A 44 -13.84 5.86 -19.56
C TRP A 44 -12.79 4.74 -19.40
N ARG A 45 -11.56 5.13 -19.03
CA ARG A 45 -10.56 4.20 -18.50
C ARG A 45 -10.92 3.89 -17.04
N THR A 46 -11.86 2.98 -16.90
CA THR A 46 -12.13 2.24 -15.68
C THR A 46 -10.89 1.43 -15.28
N PHE A 47 -10.75 1.16 -13.98
CA PHE A 47 -9.77 0.25 -13.37
C PHE A 47 -9.97 -1.19 -13.88
N LEU A 48 -9.58 -1.42 -15.13
CA LEU A 48 -9.40 -2.71 -15.78
C LEU A 48 -8.11 -3.36 -15.28
N THR A 49 -8.25 -4.60 -14.81
CA THR A 49 -7.16 -5.56 -14.62
C THR A 49 -6.54 -5.86 -15.98
N MET A 50 -5.22 -5.78 -16.12
CA MET A 50 -4.52 -6.26 -17.31
C MET A 50 -4.02 -7.68 -17.04
N MET A 51 -4.63 -8.69 -17.65
CA MET A 51 -4.04 -10.03 -17.74
C MET A 51 -3.04 -10.02 -18.89
N GLN A 52 -1.74 -10.02 -18.60
CA GLN A 52 -0.74 -10.21 -19.64
C GLN A 52 -0.46 -11.71 -19.78
N TRP A 53 -0.83 -12.29 -20.93
CA TRP A 53 -0.58 -13.68 -21.27
C TRP A 53 0.85 -13.83 -21.80
N SER A 54 1.62 -14.74 -21.22
CA SER A 54 2.83 -15.26 -21.86
C SER A 54 2.65 -16.76 -22.10
N VAL A 55 2.77 -17.19 -23.36
CA VAL A 55 2.57 -18.59 -23.79
C VAL A 55 3.59 -19.55 -23.14
N ARG A 56 4.63 -19.03 -22.46
CA ARG A 56 5.70 -19.83 -21.84
C ARG A 56 5.54 -20.06 -20.32
N ARG A 57 4.53 -19.49 -19.66
CA ARG A 57 4.24 -19.71 -18.23
C ARG A 57 2.74 -19.82 -17.99
N GLN A 58 2.29 -20.90 -17.35
CA GLN A 58 0.87 -21.15 -17.00
C GLN A 58 0.35 -20.24 -15.86
N SER A 59 0.68 -18.95 -15.83
CA SER A 59 0.15 -18.01 -14.84
C SER A 59 0.16 -16.58 -15.35
N SER A 60 -0.99 -15.90 -15.25
CA SER A 60 -1.13 -14.46 -15.47
C SER A 60 -0.77 -13.71 -14.17
N TRP A 61 0.12 -12.73 -14.26
CA TRP A 61 0.40 -11.82 -13.14
C TRP A 61 -0.80 -10.89 -12.89
N VAL A 62 -1.11 -10.61 -11.63
CA VAL A 62 -2.33 -9.87 -11.23
C VAL A 62 -2.02 -8.79 -10.21
N GLN A 63 -2.51 -7.57 -10.49
CA GLN A 63 -2.50 -6.43 -9.56
C GLN A 63 -3.85 -6.31 -8.85
N LEU A 64 -3.88 -6.42 -7.52
CA LEU A 64 -5.11 -6.26 -6.73
C LEU A 64 -5.41 -4.79 -6.39
N ALA A 65 -4.36 -4.01 -6.08
CA ALA A 65 -4.44 -2.61 -5.68
C ALA A 65 -3.44 -1.70 -6.44
N GLY A 66 -3.69 -0.39 -6.46
CA GLY A 66 -2.84 0.61 -7.11
C GLY A 66 -3.30 1.03 -8.53
N HIS A 67 -2.56 1.96 -9.15
CA HIS A 67 -2.90 2.53 -10.46
C HIS A 67 -2.44 1.63 -11.62
N GLN A 68 -3.20 1.65 -12.73
CA GLN A 68 -2.92 0.88 -13.94
C GLN A 68 -1.55 1.23 -14.55
N GLY A 69 -0.89 0.24 -15.15
CA GLY A 69 0.36 0.42 -15.90
C GLY A 69 1.62 0.55 -15.03
N ASN A 70 1.50 0.38 -13.72
CA ASN A 70 2.62 0.44 -12.79
C ASN A 70 3.49 -0.82 -12.80
N PHE A 71 3.02 -1.94 -13.36
CA PHE A 71 3.75 -3.20 -13.31
C PHE A 71 3.94 -3.83 -14.68
N GLN A 72 5.11 -4.43 -14.89
CA GLN A 72 5.43 -5.20 -16.08
C GLN A 72 6.15 -6.48 -15.67
N LEU A 73 5.77 -7.60 -16.28
CA LEU A 73 6.51 -8.84 -16.09
C LEU A 73 7.87 -8.76 -16.77
N SER A 74 8.91 -9.23 -16.08
CA SER A 74 10.23 -9.45 -16.65
C SER A 74 10.54 -10.95 -16.76
N GLU A 75 11.49 -11.29 -17.64
CA GLU A 75 12.00 -12.65 -17.71
C GLU A 75 12.70 -13.03 -16.40
N GLY A 76 12.67 -14.32 -16.03
CA GLY A 76 13.42 -14.83 -14.87
C GLY A 76 12.69 -14.91 -13.54
N GLY A 77 11.38 -14.58 -13.46
CA GLY A 77 10.66 -14.56 -12.17
C GLY A 77 10.80 -13.23 -11.43
N GLU A 78 10.94 -12.16 -12.20
CA GLU A 78 10.98 -10.79 -11.69
C GLU A 78 9.75 -10.00 -12.17
N VAL A 79 9.35 -9.03 -11.36
CA VAL A 79 8.31 -8.05 -11.66
C VAL A 79 8.95 -6.67 -11.65
N LEU A 80 8.69 -5.88 -12.69
CA LEU A 80 9.06 -4.48 -12.76
C LEU A 80 7.93 -3.65 -12.18
N LYS A 81 8.22 -2.83 -11.17
CA LYS A 81 7.31 -1.83 -10.61
C LYS A 81 7.80 -0.44 -11.02
N ARG A 82 6.91 0.46 -11.41
CA ARG A 82 7.28 1.84 -11.80
C ARG A 82 8.10 2.48 -10.68
N PHE A 83 9.19 3.14 -11.06
CA PHE A 83 10.15 3.64 -10.10
C PHE A 83 9.53 4.65 -9.13
N SER A 84 9.87 4.47 -7.85
CA SER A 84 9.61 5.39 -6.75
C SER A 84 10.89 5.43 -5.93
N GLU A 85 11.49 6.61 -5.79
CA GLU A 85 12.75 6.76 -5.05
C GLU A 85 12.57 6.32 -3.59
N VAL A 86 11.47 6.74 -2.95
CA VAL A 86 11.11 6.36 -1.58
C VAL A 86 11.08 4.83 -1.44
N GLU A 87 10.37 4.15 -2.34
CA GLU A 87 10.24 2.70 -2.27
C GLU A 87 11.57 1.99 -2.53
N ALA A 88 12.37 2.47 -3.49
CA ALA A 88 13.67 1.89 -3.80
C ALA A 88 14.65 2.00 -2.61
N VAL A 89 14.66 3.14 -1.91
CA VAL A 89 15.47 3.34 -0.71
C VAL A 89 15.04 2.40 0.41
N CYS A 90 13.72 2.30 0.67
CA CYS A 90 13.20 1.36 1.67
C CYS A 90 13.59 -0.08 1.36
N LEU A 91 13.34 -0.54 0.14
CA LEU A 91 13.67 -1.90 -0.29
C LEU A 91 15.16 -2.19 -0.18
N GLN A 92 16.02 -1.25 -0.57
CA GLN A 92 17.47 -1.39 -0.42
C GLN A 92 17.88 -1.58 1.04
N ALA A 93 17.31 -0.81 1.97
CA ALA A 93 17.57 -0.96 3.40
C ALA A 93 17.06 -2.31 3.94
N LEU A 94 15.85 -2.71 3.52
CA LEU A 94 15.21 -3.97 3.92
C LEU A 94 16.01 -5.21 3.49
N MET A 95 16.83 -5.14 2.43
CA MET A 95 17.69 -6.26 2.01
C MET A 95 18.81 -6.62 3.02
N ALA A 96 19.08 -5.75 3.99
CA ALA A 96 20.03 -5.97 5.08
C ALA A 96 19.36 -6.00 6.47
N ASP A 97 18.04 -5.93 6.54
CA ASP A 97 17.26 -5.87 7.79
C ASP A 97 16.68 -7.26 8.16
N PRO A 98 16.35 -7.54 9.44
CA PRO A 98 15.61 -8.75 9.84
C PRO A 98 14.32 -9.01 9.05
N LEU A 99 13.70 -7.97 8.48
CA LEU A 99 12.52 -8.08 7.63
C LEU A 99 12.79 -8.61 6.22
N ARG A 100 14.06 -8.77 5.80
CA ARG A 100 14.41 -9.30 4.47
C ARG A 100 13.60 -10.53 4.04
N PRO A 101 13.38 -11.56 4.89
CA PRO A 101 12.61 -12.74 4.49
C PRO A 101 11.12 -12.48 4.30
N PHE A 102 10.61 -11.31 4.69
CA PHE A 102 9.20 -10.92 4.69
C PHE A 102 8.86 -9.89 3.62
N VAL A 103 9.81 -9.52 2.76
CA VAL A 103 9.60 -8.58 1.65
C VAL A 103 10.02 -9.25 0.33
N PRO A 104 9.52 -8.81 -0.83
CA PRO A 104 10.04 -9.28 -2.12
C PRO A 104 11.53 -8.96 -2.23
N GLN A 105 12.32 -9.88 -2.77
CA GLN A 105 13.72 -9.57 -3.05
C GLN A 105 13.84 -8.39 -4.01
N TYR A 106 14.68 -7.41 -3.66
CA TYR A 106 14.98 -6.25 -4.49
C TYR A 106 16.25 -6.47 -5.31
N HIS A 107 16.14 -6.29 -6.63
CA HIS A 107 17.22 -6.53 -7.60
C HIS A 107 17.77 -5.23 -8.22
N GLY A 108 17.53 -4.09 -7.59
CA GLY A 108 17.91 -2.77 -8.10
C GLY A 108 16.87 -2.17 -9.05
N SER A 109 17.25 -1.10 -9.75
CA SER A 109 16.41 -0.42 -10.73
C SER A 109 16.92 -0.60 -12.16
N VAL A 110 16.05 -0.39 -13.16
CA VAL A 110 16.38 -0.48 -14.59
C VAL A 110 15.60 0.54 -15.39
N ASN A 111 16.20 1.06 -16.46
CA ASN A 111 15.55 1.92 -17.43
C ASN A 111 15.10 1.09 -18.64
N ARG A 112 13.81 1.16 -19.00
CA ARG A 112 13.22 0.52 -20.20
C ARG A 112 12.27 1.48 -20.90
N GLY A 113 12.51 1.72 -22.19
CA GLY A 113 11.61 2.53 -23.03
C GLY A 113 11.38 3.95 -22.50
N GLY A 114 12.43 4.60 -21.97
CA GLY A 114 12.35 5.94 -21.40
C GLY A 114 11.76 6.03 -19.99
N ASN A 115 11.34 4.90 -19.40
CA ASN A 115 10.80 4.83 -18.04
C ASN A 115 11.73 4.05 -17.11
N SER A 116 11.76 4.43 -15.84
CA SER A 116 12.51 3.73 -14.79
C SER A 116 11.61 2.79 -13.99
N TYR A 117 12.16 1.64 -13.60
CA TYR A 117 11.46 0.60 -12.84
C TYR A 117 12.34 0.04 -11.72
N ILE A 118 11.73 -0.30 -10.59
CA ILE A 118 12.26 -1.16 -9.53
C ILE A 118 12.07 -2.62 -9.98
N ARG A 119 13.09 -3.46 -9.82
CA ARG A 119 13.04 -4.90 -10.10
C ARG A 119 12.83 -5.66 -8.80
N LEU A 120 11.73 -6.41 -8.73
CA LEU A 120 11.32 -7.18 -7.56
C LEU A 120 11.19 -8.66 -7.91
N GLU A 121 11.37 -9.52 -6.92
CA GLU A 121 10.92 -10.91 -6.98
C GLU A 121 9.43 -10.99 -7.33
N ASP A 122 9.08 -11.87 -8.27
CA ASP A 122 7.70 -12.24 -8.51
C ASP A 122 7.22 -13.22 -7.44
N LEU A 123 6.51 -12.69 -6.43
CA LEU A 123 5.96 -13.47 -5.33
C LEU A 123 4.97 -14.57 -5.78
N LEU A 124 4.47 -14.51 -7.02
CA LEU A 124 3.57 -15.50 -7.60
C LEU A 124 4.29 -16.56 -8.43
N SER A 125 5.61 -16.39 -8.62
CA SER A 125 6.42 -17.29 -9.44
C SER A 125 6.39 -18.72 -8.90
N GLY A 126 6.05 -19.66 -9.77
CA GLY A 126 6.02 -21.09 -9.44
C GLY A 126 4.79 -21.56 -8.68
N LEU A 127 3.81 -20.69 -8.41
CA LEU A 127 2.50 -21.06 -7.88
C LEU A 127 1.55 -21.50 -9.00
N LYS A 128 0.60 -22.39 -8.67
CA LYS A 128 -0.41 -22.86 -9.63
C LYS A 128 -1.80 -22.35 -9.23
N ASN A 129 -2.39 -21.48 -10.05
CA ASN A 129 -3.68 -20.83 -9.75
C ASN A 129 -3.65 -20.14 -8.37
N PRO A 130 -2.76 -19.14 -8.17
CA PRO A 130 -2.61 -18.49 -6.88
C PRO A 130 -3.89 -17.79 -6.46
N VAL A 131 -4.20 -17.88 -5.17
CA VAL A 131 -5.28 -17.18 -4.48
C VAL A 131 -4.61 -16.09 -3.65
N ILE A 132 -5.04 -14.84 -3.85
CA ILE A 132 -4.32 -13.67 -3.33
C ILE A 132 -5.29 -12.80 -2.51
N MET A 133 -4.83 -12.32 -1.36
CA MET A 133 -5.53 -11.29 -0.59
C MET A 133 -4.55 -10.18 -0.23
N ASP A 134 -4.95 -8.93 -0.47
CA ASP A 134 -4.19 -7.73 -0.15
C ASP A 134 -4.83 -7.05 1.07
N CYS A 135 -4.09 -6.96 2.17
CA CYS A 135 -4.50 -6.27 3.38
C CYS A 135 -3.67 -5.00 3.57
N LYS A 136 -4.29 -3.83 3.45
CA LYS A 136 -3.64 -2.55 3.78
C LYS A 136 -3.50 -2.43 5.29
N MET A 137 -2.29 -2.12 5.76
CA MET A 137 -1.95 -2.09 7.19
C MET A 137 -1.90 -0.67 7.75
N GLY A 138 -2.08 -0.58 9.07
CA GLY A 138 -2.04 0.66 9.85
C GLY A 138 -3.43 1.18 10.21
N VAL A 139 -3.50 2.00 11.26
CA VAL A 139 -4.72 2.70 11.69
C VAL A 139 -5.02 3.95 10.85
N ARG A 140 -4.08 4.34 9.99
CA ARG A 140 -4.20 5.45 9.03
C ARG A 140 -3.48 5.13 7.72
N THR A 141 -3.94 5.71 6.62
CA THR A 141 -3.37 5.49 5.28
C THR A 141 -2.86 6.74 4.57
N TYR A 142 -2.71 7.81 5.34
CA TYR A 142 -2.14 9.08 4.91
C TYR A 142 -0.97 9.46 5.81
N GLN A 143 0.01 10.16 5.25
CA GLN A 143 1.14 10.71 6.00
C GLN A 143 0.73 12.01 6.69
N GLU A 144 1.36 12.38 7.81
CA GLU A 144 1.05 13.65 8.49
C GLU A 144 1.32 14.86 7.59
N GLU A 145 2.30 14.79 6.70
CA GLU A 145 2.56 15.87 5.74
C GLU A 145 1.40 16.07 4.75
N GLU A 146 0.58 15.04 4.48
CA GLU A 146 -0.63 15.17 3.66
C GLU A 146 -1.71 16.00 4.38
N LEU A 147 -1.77 15.94 5.72
CA LEU A 147 -2.62 16.80 6.55
C LEU A 147 -2.15 18.25 6.44
N THR A 148 -0.87 18.53 6.68
CA THR A 148 -0.30 19.89 6.59
C THR A 148 -0.48 20.50 5.20
N LYS A 149 -0.25 19.73 4.13
CA LYS A 149 -0.48 20.17 2.75
C LYS A 149 -1.95 20.50 2.51
N SER A 150 -2.89 19.71 3.05
CA SER A 150 -4.32 19.96 2.88
C SER A 150 -4.79 21.25 3.58
N HIS A 151 -4.18 21.61 4.72
CA HIS A 151 -4.47 22.87 5.41
C HIS A 151 -3.85 24.10 4.74
N THR A 152 -2.66 23.96 4.16
CA THR A 152 -1.91 25.09 3.57
C THR A 152 -2.27 25.36 2.11
N LYS A 153 -2.52 24.31 1.31
CA LYS A 153 -2.88 24.41 -0.11
C LYS A 153 -3.90 23.32 -0.48
N PRO A 154 -5.20 23.49 -0.15
CA PRO A 154 -6.22 22.50 -0.42
C PRO A 154 -6.43 22.32 -1.93
N THR A 155 -6.08 21.13 -2.45
CA THR A 155 -6.39 20.75 -3.83
C THR A 155 -7.61 19.82 -3.84
N LEU A 156 -8.67 20.24 -4.52
CA LEU A 156 -9.90 19.45 -4.65
C LEU A 156 -9.78 18.40 -5.74
N ARG A 157 -10.30 17.21 -5.47
CA ARG A 157 -10.21 16.02 -6.32
C ARG A 157 -11.60 15.51 -6.66
N ASN A 158 -12.03 15.73 -7.90
CA ASN A 158 -13.33 15.27 -8.39
C ASN A 158 -13.42 13.74 -8.41
N ASP A 159 -12.34 13.04 -8.73
CA ASP A 159 -12.29 11.58 -8.76
C ASP A 159 -12.54 10.95 -7.38
N MET A 160 -12.05 11.58 -6.30
CA MET A 160 -12.30 11.14 -4.93
C MET A 160 -13.74 11.42 -4.49
N TYR A 161 -14.28 12.58 -4.86
CA TYR A 161 -15.68 12.92 -4.63
C TYR A 161 -16.62 11.88 -5.25
N GLN A 162 -16.42 11.52 -6.53
CA GLN A 162 -17.26 10.52 -7.20
C GLN A 162 -17.21 9.15 -6.52
N LYS A 163 -16.05 8.76 -5.96
CA LYS A 163 -15.92 7.52 -5.18
C LYS A 163 -16.73 7.57 -3.89
N MET A 164 -16.68 8.69 -3.17
CA MET A 164 -17.48 8.87 -1.94
C MET A 164 -18.97 8.79 -2.26
N VAL A 165 -19.44 9.55 -3.27
CA VAL A 165 -20.86 9.50 -3.70
C VAL A 165 -21.31 8.08 -4.04
N LYS A 166 -20.48 7.32 -4.77
CA LYS A 166 -20.83 5.95 -5.18
C LYS A 166 -21.00 5.01 -3.98
N VAL A 167 -20.21 5.19 -2.92
CA VAL A 167 -20.24 4.32 -1.74
C VAL A 167 -21.31 4.78 -0.75
N ASP A 168 -21.33 6.08 -0.45
CA ASP A 168 -22.27 6.73 0.45
C ASP A 168 -22.47 8.20 0.05
N PRO A 169 -23.59 8.53 -0.63
CA PRO A 169 -23.93 9.90 -0.99
C PRO A 169 -24.10 10.84 0.21
N THR A 170 -24.41 10.31 1.40
CA THR A 170 -24.69 11.12 2.60
C THR A 170 -23.43 11.50 3.36
N ALA A 171 -22.27 10.94 2.99
CA ALA A 171 -21.01 11.18 3.66
C ALA A 171 -20.34 12.53 3.33
N LEU A 172 -20.89 13.29 2.38
CA LEU A 172 -20.33 14.53 1.85
C LEU A 172 -21.09 15.75 2.40
N THR A 173 -20.39 16.86 2.61
CA THR A 173 -21.04 18.12 3.01
C THR A 173 -21.72 18.80 1.82
N VAL A 174 -22.56 19.80 2.11
CA VAL A 174 -23.24 20.59 1.07
C VAL A 174 -22.20 21.29 0.18
N GLU A 175 -21.15 21.84 0.78
CA GLU A 175 -20.07 22.51 0.07
C GLU A 175 -19.27 21.54 -0.83
N GLU A 176 -18.99 20.32 -0.34
CA GLU A 176 -18.30 19.28 -1.12
C GLU A 176 -19.13 18.84 -2.34
N HIS A 177 -20.46 18.83 -2.22
CA HIS A 177 -21.38 18.57 -3.32
C HIS A 177 -21.40 19.71 -4.35
N GLU A 178 -21.45 20.96 -3.90
CA GLU A 178 -21.42 22.14 -4.77
C GLU A 178 -20.12 22.21 -5.58
N GLN A 179 -18.98 21.96 -4.92
CA GLN A 179 -17.66 21.98 -5.54
C GLN A 179 -17.36 20.72 -6.36
N ARG A 180 -18.15 19.64 -6.18
CA ARG A 180 -17.94 18.32 -6.79
C ARG A 180 -16.50 17.82 -6.59
N GLY A 181 -15.95 18.03 -5.40
CA GLY A 181 -14.56 17.76 -5.11
C GLY A 181 -14.31 17.69 -3.61
N VAL A 182 -13.39 16.82 -3.21
CA VAL A 182 -12.92 16.71 -1.82
C VAL A 182 -11.40 16.76 -1.80
N THR A 183 -10.81 17.18 -0.68
CA THR A 183 -9.34 17.09 -0.53
C THR A 183 -8.91 15.62 -0.39
N LYS A 184 -7.66 15.33 -0.74
CA LYS A 184 -7.09 13.98 -0.59
C LYS A 184 -7.13 13.50 0.86
N TRP A 185 -6.76 14.37 1.80
CA TRP A 185 -6.78 14.04 3.23
C TRP A 185 -8.21 13.69 3.70
N ARG A 186 -9.20 14.52 3.36
CA ARG A 186 -10.62 14.28 3.69
C ARG A 186 -11.14 12.95 3.16
N TYR A 187 -10.81 12.60 1.92
CA TYR A 187 -11.15 11.31 1.34
C TYR A 187 -10.50 10.14 2.09
N LEU A 188 -9.20 10.24 2.40
CA LEU A 188 -8.46 9.20 3.10
C LEU A 188 -8.99 8.99 4.51
N GLN A 189 -9.29 10.07 5.23
CA GLN A 189 -9.90 10.01 6.56
C GLN A 189 -11.28 9.34 6.52
N TRP A 190 -12.14 9.71 5.57
CA TRP A 190 -13.44 9.05 5.39
C TRP A 190 -13.28 7.56 5.09
N ARG A 191 -12.35 7.18 4.20
CA ARG A 191 -12.10 5.79 3.86
C ARG A 191 -11.59 4.99 5.06
N ASP A 192 -10.69 5.57 5.85
CA ASP A 192 -10.16 4.92 7.04
C ASP A 192 -11.26 4.74 8.10
N ASN A 193 -12.17 5.70 8.25
CA ASN A 193 -13.30 5.65 9.18
C ASN A 193 -14.47 4.74 8.74
N THR A 194 -14.64 4.52 7.45
CA THR A 194 -15.70 3.66 6.88
C THR A 194 -15.25 2.25 6.58
N SER A 195 -14.02 1.90 6.96
CA SER A 195 -13.43 0.57 6.84
C SER A 195 -12.99 0.04 8.20
N SER A 196 -12.43 -1.17 8.24
CA SER A 196 -11.83 -1.72 9.45
C SER A 196 -10.48 -1.07 9.82
N THR A 197 -9.99 -0.10 9.04
CA THR A 197 -8.70 0.56 9.28
C THR A 197 -8.68 1.24 10.65
N SER A 198 -9.69 2.05 10.97
CA SER A 198 -9.76 2.79 12.24
C SER A 198 -10.01 1.91 13.47
N THR A 199 -10.63 0.73 13.29
CA THR A 199 -11.04 -0.15 14.40
C THR A 199 -10.10 -1.32 14.63
N LEU A 200 -9.57 -1.92 13.56
CA LEU A 200 -8.71 -3.10 13.60
C LEU A 200 -7.26 -2.82 13.18
N GLY A 201 -6.94 -1.62 12.67
CA GLY A 201 -5.59 -1.30 12.21
C GLY A 201 -5.20 -1.94 10.87
N PHE A 202 -6.18 -2.46 10.11
CA PHE A 202 -5.99 -2.92 8.74
C PHE A 202 -7.33 -2.99 7.99
N ARG A 203 -7.30 -3.14 6.67
CA ARG A 203 -8.46 -3.51 5.86
C ARG A 203 -8.10 -4.37 4.67
N ILE A 204 -9.04 -5.22 4.24
CA ILE A 204 -8.90 -6.00 3.01
C ILE A 204 -9.17 -5.07 1.83
N GLU A 205 -8.18 -4.87 0.96
CA GLU A 205 -8.33 -4.08 -0.28
C GLU A 205 -8.90 -4.92 -1.42
N GLY A 206 -8.51 -6.20 -1.49
CA GLY A 206 -8.91 -7.07 -2.58
C GLY A 206 -8.64 -8.54 -2.30
N ILE A 207 -9.48 -9.42 -2.83
CA ILE A 207 -9.27 -10.87 -2.85
C ILE A 207 -9.42 -11.35 -4.29
N MET A 208 -8.45 -12.13 -4.77
CA MET A 208 -8.57 -12.91 -6.00
C MET A 208 -8.65 -14.39 -5.66
N MET A 209 -9.72 -15.03 -6.12
CA MET A 209 -9.96 -16.46 -5.96
C MET A 209 -9.26 -17.26 -7.07
N GLU A 210 -9.13 -18.58 -6.89
CA GLU A 210 -8.48 -19.50 -7.85
C GLU A 210 -9.07 -19.45 -9.27
N ASN A 211 -10.35 -19.09 -9.39
CA ASN A 211 -11.08 -18.98 -10.66
C ASN A 211 -10.85 -17.62 -11.36
N GLY A 212 -9.97 -16.78 -10.81
CA GLY A 212 -9.69 -15.43 -11.30
C GLY A 212 -10.75 -14.39 -10.93
N SER A 213 -11.79 -14.75 -10.18
CA SER A 213 -12.77 -13.77 -9.69
C SER A 213 -12.11 -12.85 -8.67
N ILE A 214 -12.34 -11.54 -8.82
CA ILE A 214 -11.77 -10.51 -7.96
C ILE A 214 -12.89 -9.85 -7.18
N GLN A 215 -12.77 -9.88 -5.86
CA GLN A 215 -13.62 -9.18 -4.91
C GLN A 215 -12.88 -7.92 -4.43
N ARG A 216 -13.58 -6.78 -4.45
CA ARG A 216 -13.09 -5.45 -4.03
C ARG A 216 -14.20 -4.75 -3.24
N ASP A 217 -13.91 -3.55 -2.77
CA ASP A 217 -14.87 -2.67 -2.08
C ASP A 217 -15.46 -3.30 -0.81
N PHE A 218 -14.60 -3.98 -0.04
CA PHE A 218 -14.96 -4.46 1.30
C PHE A 218 -15.33 -3.25 2.18
N LYS A 219 -16.61 -3.18 2.56
CA LYS A 219 -17.11 -2.20 3.53
C LYS A 219 -16.50 -2.48 4.91
N MET A 220 -16.77 -1.62 5.90
CA MET A 220 -16.43 -1.90 7.30
C MET A 220 -16.82 -3.33 7.69
N LEU A 221 -15.80 -4.14 7.98
CA LEU A 221 -15.95 -5.53 8.40
C LEU A 221 -15.83 -5.59 9.92
N THR A 222 -16.80 -6.23 10.56
CA THR A 222 -16.67 -6.66 11.96
C THR A 222 -15.63 -7.77 12.06
N PRO A 223 -15.04 -8.02 13.25
CA PRO A 223 -14.18 -9.17 13.50
C PRO A 223 -14.74 -10.49 12.94
N ALA A 224 -16.03 -10.76 13.16
CA ALA A 224 -16.70 -11.95 12.65
C ALA A 224 -16.75 -12.02 11.12
N GLN A 225 -17.01 -10.88 10.45
CA GLN A 225 -17.01 -10.82 8.99
C GLN A 225 -15.61 -11.00 8.40
N VAL A 226 -14.58 -10.48 9.06
CA VAL A 226 -13.19 -10.72 8.64
C VAL A 226 -12.85 -12.20 8.80
N THR A 227 -13.21 -12.83 9.92
CA THR A 227 -13.01 -14.27 10.14
C THR A 227 -13.70 -15.11 9.06
N GLU A 228 -14.95 -14.78 8.69
CA GLU A 228 -15.64 -15.48 7.60
C GLU A 228 -14.98 -15.22 6.23
N ALA A 229 -14.49 -14.00 5.98
CA ALA A 229 -13.74 -13.70 4.75
C ALA A 229 -12.44 -14.53 4.68
N LEU A 230 -11.73 -14.69 5.79
CA LEU A 230 -10.55 -15.56 5.89
C LEU A 230 -10.91 -17.02 5.63
N LEU A 231 -11.99 -17.53 6.24
CA LEU A 231 -12.47 -18.89 6.01
C LEU A 231 -12.85 -19.13 4.55
N SER A 232 -13.56 -18.19 3.92
CA SER A 232 -13.91 -18.25 2.50
C SER A 232 -12.67 -18.20 1.60
N PHE A 233 -11.76 -17.27 1.87
CA PHE A 233 -10.49 -17.09 1.15
C PHE A 233 -9.64 -18.37 1.16
N THR A 234 -9.52 -19.05 2.31
CA THR A 234 -8.74 -20.28 2.43
C THR A 234 -9.56 -21.55 2.20
N LYS A 235 -10.85 -21.44 1.82
CA LYS A 235 -11.81 -22.56 1.78
C LYS A 235 -11.78 -23.42 3.05
N SER A 236 -11.58 -22.79 4.20
CA SER A 236 -11.42 -23.43 5.51
C SER A 236 -10.29 -24.48 5.60
N HIS A 237 -9.29 -24.45 4.70
CA HIS A 237 -8.17 -25.40 4.73
C HIS A 237 -7.25 -25.10 5.92
N LEU A 238 -7.32 -25.96 6.93
CA LEU A 238 -6.66 -25.75 8.23
C LEU A 238 -5.13 -25.57 8.11
N HIS A 239 -4.48 -26.30 7.20
CA HIS A 239 -3.03 -26.20 7.01
C HIS A 239 -2.62 -24.82 6.46
N ILE A 240 -3.43 -24.20 5.59
CA ILE A 240 -3.19 -22.86 5.02
C ILE A 240 -3.34 -21.81 6.11
N LEU A 241 -4.42 -21.89 6.89
CA LEU A 241 -4.65 -20.98 8.03
C LEU A 241 -3.51 -21.07 9.05
N LYS A 242 -3.06 -22.28 9.40
CA LYS A 242 -1.92 -22.50 10.30
C LYS A 242 -0.61 -21.94 9.74
N ALA A 243 -0.37 -22.08 8.43
CA ALA A 243 0.80 -21.50 7.77
C ALA A 243 0.77 -19.96 7.84
N TYR A 244 -0.37 -19.34 7.55
CA TYR A 244 -0.53 -17.89 7.72
C TYR A 244 -0.34 -17.43 9.15
N HIS A 245 -0.94 -18.11 10.12
CA HIS A 245 -0.79 -17.76 11.54
C HIS A 245 0.69 -17.82 11.97
N SER A 246 1.38 -18.92 11.65
CA SER A 246 2.80 -19.08 11.96
C SER A 246 3.65 -18.00 11.29
N ARG A 247 3.31 -17.64 10.06
CA ARG A 247 4.00 -16.60 9.30
C ARG A 247 3.78 -15.20 9.88
N LEU A 248 2.57 -14.88 10.35
CA LEU A 248 2.26 -13.62 11.03
C LEU A 248 3.00 -13.50 12.36
N GLN A 249 3.07 -14.58 13.15
CA GLN A 249 3.84 -14.61 14.40
C GLN A 249 5.34 -14.40 14.14
N ALA A 250 5.90 -15.06 13.13
CA ALA A 250 7.30 -14.85 12.76
C ALA A 250 7.57 -13.43 12.26
N LEU A 251 6.60 -12.81 11.57
CA LEU A 251 6.69 -11.43 11.13
C LEU A 251 6.66 -10.46 12.32
N ASP A 252 5.78 -10.69 13.29
CA ASP A 252 5.69 -9.88 14.52
C ASP A 252 7.03 -9.82 15.26
N GLU A 253 7.68 -10.98 15.44
CA GLU A 253 9.01 -11.04 16.06
C GLU A 253 10.08 -10.31 15.22
N ALA A 254 10.05 -10.46 13.88
CA ALA A 254 11.00 -9.77 13.01
C ALA A 254 10.80 -8.23 13.03
N LEU A 255 9.56 -7.75 13.12
CA LEU A 255 9.24 -6.32 13.22
C LEU A 255 9.76 -5.72 14.53
N LYS A 256 9.63 -6.47 15.65
CA LYS A 256 10.16 -6.05 16.96
C LYS A 256 11.69 -5.93 16.99
N GLU A 257 12.41 -6.68 16.15
CA GLU A 257 13.87 -6.60 16.05
C GLU A 257 14.36 -5.64 14.95
N SER A 258 13.48 -5.29 14.00
CA SER A 258 13.83 -4.45 12.86
C SER A 258 14.17 -3.01 13.25
N THR A 259 15.41 -2.61 12.97
CA THR A 259 15.84 -1.21 13.11
C THR A 259 15.21 -0.32 12.05
N PHE A 260 14.99 -0.86 10.84
CA PHE A 260 14.26 -0.17 9.80
C PHE A 260 12.86 0.19 10.29
N PHE A 261 12.09 -0.81 10.77
CA PHE A 261 10.70 -0.62 11.16
C PHE A 261 10.55 0.46 12.24
N LYS A 262 11.29 0.33 13.34
CA LYS A 262 11.29 1.29 14.47
C LYS A 262 11.64 2.73 14.09
N ALA A 263 12.36 2.91 12.98
CA ALA A 263 12.81 4.22 12.52
C ALA A 263 11.95 4.78 11.37
N HIS A 264 10.96 4.05 10.86
CA HIS A 264 10.16 4.45 9.71
C HIS A 264 8.69 4.48 10.03
N GLU A 265 8.00 5.53 9.60
CA GLU A 265 6.55 5.56 9.51
C GLU A 265 6.12 4.70 8.32
N VAL A 266 5.45 3.57 8.58
CA VAL A 266 5.11 2.57 7.58
C VAL A 266 3.67 2.76 7.09
N ILE A 267 3.49 3.76 6.24
CA ILE A 267 2.18 4.14 5.71
C ILE A 267 1.95 3.58 4.31
N GLY A 268 0.71 3.13 4.07
CA GLY A 268 0.28 2.74 2.75
C GLY A 268 0.90 1.44 2.23
N SER A 269 1.56 0.67 3.09
CA SER A 269 2.04 -0.70 2.81
C SER A 269 0.98 -1.76 3.08
N SER A 270 1.09 -2.91 2.42
CA SER A 270 0.18 -4.04 2.59
C SER A 270 0.88 -5.30 3.06
N LEU A 271 0.11 -6.20 3.66
CA LEU A 271 0.41 -7.62 3.72
C LEU A 271 -0.27 -8.33 2.55
N LEU A 272 0.52 -8.94 1.68
CA LEU A 272 0.06 -9.77 0.57
C LEU A 272 0.04 -11.23 0.99
N PHE A 273 -1.16 -11.76 1.19
CA PHE A 273 -1.39 -13.18 1.44
C PHE A 273 -1.47 -13.90 0.10
N VAL A 274 -0.68 -14.95 -0.07
CA VAL A 274 -0.74 -15.78 -1.26
C VAL A 274 -0.73 -17.24 -0.84
N HIS A 275 -1.64 -18.01 -1.44
CA HIS A 275 -1.55 -19.46 -1.40
C HIS A 275 -1.93 -20.09 -2.73
N ASP A 276 -1.63 -21.37 -2.88
CA ASP A 276 -2.16 -22.19 -3.96
C ASP A 276 -2.70 -23.53 -3.44
N TRP A 277 -3.28 -24.32 -4.35
CA TRP A 277 -3.85 -25.63 -4.03
C TRP A 277 -2.80 -26.68 -3.63
N THR A 278 -1.50 -26.41 -3.86
CA THR A 278 -0.39 -27.29 -3.48
C THR A 278 0.10 -27.06 -2.04
N SER A 279 -0.67 -26.30 -1.25
CA SER A 279 -0.40 -25.98 0.16
C SER A 279 0.78 -25.03 0.40
N LYS A 280 1.29 -24.36 -0.64
CA LYS A 280 2.20 -23.22 -0.44
C LYS A 280 1.38 -22.03 0.02
N ALA A 281 1.65 -21.50 1.20
CA ALA A 281 0.97 -20.34 1.76
C ALA A 281 1.98 -19.44 2.46
N SER A 282 2.01 -18.15 2.13
CA SER A 282 2.95 -17.19 2.71
C SER A 282 2.41 -15.76 2.63
N ILE A 283 3.08 -14.88 3.37
CA ILE A 283 2.72 -13.47 3.54
C ILE A 283 3.98 -12.64 3.33
N TRP A 284 3.83 -11.54 2.60
CA TRP A 284 4.89 -10.55 2.38
C TRP A 284 4.39 -9.13 2.61
N MET A 285 5.26 -8.29 3.16
CA MET A 285 5.07 -6.85 3.19
C MET A 285 5.42 -6.26 1.82
N ILE A 286 4.52 -5.45 1.27
CA ILE A 286 4.68 -4.80 -0.03
C ILE A 286 4.27 -3.31 0.03
N ASP A 287 4.58 -2.57 -1.04
CA ASP A 287 4.18 -1.17 -1.25
C ASP A 287 4.75 -0.17 -0.25
N PHE A 288 6.08 0.02 -0.28
CA PHE A 288 6.78 0.98 0.60
C PHE A 288 6.83 2.41 0.05
N GLY A 289 6.03 2.74 -0.96
CA GLY A 289 6.08 4.04 -1.65
C GLY A 289 5.68 5.26 -0.81
N LYS A 290 5.13 5.05 0.38
CA LYS A 290 4.86 6.09 1.39
C LYS A 290 5.49 5.78 2.75
N THR A 291 6.41 4.82 2.80
CA THR A 291 7.16 4.50 4.01
C THR A 291 8.33 5.48 4.11
N THR A 292 8.36 6.29 5.15
CA THR A 292 9.35 7.36 5.29
C THR A 292 10.05 7.30 6.63
N PRO A 293 11.34 7.64 6.70
CA PRO A 293 12.05 7.71 7.98
C PRO A 293 11.38 8.74 8.89
N SER A 294 11.22 8.39 10.16
CA SER A 294 10.75 9.32 11.18
C SER A 294 11.81 10.39 11.40
N PRO A 295 11.45 11.69 11.43
CA PRO A 295 12.38 12.77 11.75
C PRO A 295 12.71 12.83 13.24
N SER A 296 11.96 12.10 14.08
CA SER A 296 12.18 12.03 15.52
C SER A 296 13.43 11.20 15.83
N THR A 297 14.18 11.63 16.84
CA THR A 297 15.25 10.80 17.43
C THR A 297 14.69 9.63 18.23
N VAL A 298 13.39 9.63 18.51
CA VAL A 298 12.69 8.58 19.25
C VAL A 298 12.09 7.58 18.26
N GLN A 299 12.31 6.29 18.53
CA GLN A 299 11.76 5.19 17.77
C GLN A 299 10.22 5.13 17.88
N LEU A 300 9.56 4.82 16.77
CA LEU A 300 8.13 4.57 16.73
C LEU A 300 7.83 3.21 17.37
N ARG A 301 6.68 3.10 18.03
CA ARG A 301 6.28 1.86 18.71
C ARG A 301 5.36 1.00 17.86
N HIS A 302 4.58 1.61 16.97
CA HIS A 302 3.64 0.95 16.03
C HIS A 302 2.47 0.20 16.67
N ASP A 303 2.46 0.04 18.00
CA ASP A 303 1.43 -0.64 18.78
C ASP A 303 0.52 0.33 19.55
N VAL A 304 0.62 1.62 19.25
CA VAL A 304 -0.12 2.68 19.94
C VAL A 304 -0.99 3.52 19.01
N PRO A 305 -2.08 4.10 19.54
CA PRO A 305 -2.95 4.95 18.73
C PRO A 305 -2.20 6.13 18.13
N TRP A 306 -2.51 6.42 16.88
CA TRP A 306 -2.05 7.64 16.23
C TRP A 306 -2.70 8.87 16.88
N ALA A 307 -1.90 9.90 17.08
CA ALA A 307 -2.31 11.25 17.42
C ALA A 307 -1.43 12.22 16.63
N GLU A 308 -1.99 13.34 16.18
CA GLU A 308 -1.25 14.32 15.39
C GLU A 308 0.06 14.72 16.07
N GLY A 309 1.17 14.58 15.35
CA GLY A 309 2.52 14.89 15.82
C GLY A 309 3.27 13.71 16.44
N ASN A 310 2.60 12.60 16.78
CA ASN A 310 3.27 11.40 17.27
C ASN A 310 3.76 10.48 16.14
N ARG A 311 3.26 10.66 14.90
CA ARG A 311 3.60 9.89 13.69
C ARG A 311 3.38 8.37 13.77
N GLU A 312 2.71 7.88 14.80
CA GLU A 312 2.43 6.45 14.94
C GLU A 312 1.51 5.98 13.80
N ASP A 313 1.79 4.82 13.23
CA ASP A 313 1.01 4.25 12.13
C ASP A 313 0.04 3.14 12.59
N GLY A 314 0.21 2.64 13.81
CA GLY A 314 -0.60 1.55 14.37
C GLY A 314 -0.44 0.23 13.61
N TYR A 315 0.67 0.00 12.93
CA TYR A 315 0.89 -1.19 12.13
C TYR A 315 0.82 -2.49 12.96
N LEU A 316 1.40 -2.49 14.17
CA LEU A 316 1.35 -3.65 15.07
C LEU A 316 -0.04 -3.86 15.70
N ILE A 317 -0.85 -2.81 15.84
CA ILE A 317 -2.28 -2.96 16.19
C ILE A 317 -2.98 -3.79 15.11
N GLY A 318 -2.75 -3.43 13.84
CA GLY A 318 -3.23 -4.17 12.67
C GLY A 318 -2.79 -5.62 12.65
N LEU A 319 -1.50 -5.86 12.86
CA LEU A 319 -0.91 -7.19 12.84
C LEU A 319 -1.43 -8.09 13.96
N ALA A 320 -1.55 -7.55 15.17
CA ALA A 320 -2.08 -8.28 16.33
C ALA A 320 -3.55 -8.66 16.11
N ALA A 321 -4.37 -7.73 15.61
CA ALA A 321 -5.76 -8.00 15.27
C ALA A 321 -5.88 -9.10 14.20
N LEU A 322 -5.11 -8.98 13.10
CA LEU A 322 -5.12 -9.96 12.01
C LEU A 322 -4.66 -11.34 12.47
N THR A 323 -3.61 -11.43 13.29
CA THR A 323 -3.12 -12.68 13.87
C THR A 323 -4.18 -13.36 14.73
N SER A 324 -4.84 -12.58 15.61
CA SER A 324 -5.95 -13.07 16.44
C SER A 324 -7.11 -13.61 15.60
N LEU A 325 -7.50 -12.90 14.53
CA LEU A 325 -8.58 -13.29 13.63
C LEU A 325 -8.26 -14.56 12.84
N VAL A 326 -7.01 -14.71 12.38
CA VAL A 326 -6.56 -15.98 11.76
C VAL A 326 -6.62 -17.12 12.80
N GLY A 327 -6.22 -16.86 14.06
CA GLY A 327 -6.38 -17.83 15.15
C GLY A 327 -7.83 -18.24 15.40
N GLN A 328 -8.77 -17.29 15.35
CA GLN A 328 -10.20 -17.58 15.43
C GLN A 328 -10.69 -18.41 14.23
N ALA A 329 -10.24 -18.10 13.01
CA ALA A 329 -10.56 -18.87 11.82
C ALA A 329 -10.05 -20.31 11.93
N ILE A 330 -8.86 -20.53 12.49
CA ILE A 330 -8.31 -21.88 12.78
C ILE A 330 -9.26 -22.64 13.71
N SER A 331 -9.67 -22.04 14.82
CA SER A 331 -10.58 -22.66 15.79
C SER A 331 -11.93 -23.02 15.16
N GLN A 332 -12.49 -22.13 14.33
CA GLN A 332 -13.76 -22.39 13.64
C GLN A 332 -13.64 -23.46 12.56
N ALA A 333 -12.55 -23.45 11.78
CA ALA A 333 -12.31 -24.46 10.75
C ALA A 333 -12.05 -25.86 11.34
N ALA A 334 -11.46 -25.95 12.54
CA ALA A 334 -11.23 -27.22 13.22
C ALA A 334 -12.51 -27.85 13.79
N CYS A 335 -13.56 -27.06 13.99
CA CYS A 335 -14.87 -27.52 14.48
C CYS A 335 -15.84 -27.92 13.36
N ARG A 336 -15.48 -27.72 12.09
CA ARG A 336 -16.29 -28.08 10.91
C ARG A 336 -15.84 -29.41 10.33
#